data_AF-A0A6C2TXJ4-F1
#
_entry.id   AF-A0A6C2TXJ4-F1
#
_cell.length_a   1.000
_cell.length_b   1.000
_cell.length_c   1.000
_cell.angle_alpha   90.00
_cell.angle_beta   90.00
_cell.angle_gamma   90.00
#
_symmetry.space_group_name_H-M   'P 1'
#
loop_
_entity.id
_entity.type
_entity.pdbx_description
1 polymer ?
#
loop_
_entity_poly.entity_id
_entity_poly.type
_entity_poly.pdbx_seq_one_letter_code
_entity_poly.pdbx_strand_id
1 'polypeptide(L)'
;MFKLLAIHLALCVGVGAAQQLDSFKKAAPRSSLDILIEDFESSRFFPWKTQGRAFGTEPVSNETRGKKNVTGFMGCQFASSHHDGDAGEGSLTSRSFTVQRDYIQFLIGGGNQRGKTCMNLMIDGRPVRSAVGMGDSGKLTWMQWNVSELKGRTATIQILDTATNAWGFVQVDHIVQSDLSFDAVIMLNKRYLNLPVKTGAPKKRMELVVDGLVVHEFLIELAETETPDFYAFLDLSEV
;
A
#
# COMPACT_ATOMS: atom_id res chain seq x y z
N MET A 1 10.84 23.82 3.12
CA MET A 1 9.97 22.78 2.54
C MET A 1 10.27 21.49 3.29
N PHE A 2 9.30 20.92 4.00
CA PHE A 2 9.50 19.68 4.76
C PHE A 2 9.24 18.48 3.86
N LYS A 3 10.12 17.48 3.89
CA LYS A 3 9.98 16.26 3.09
C LYS A 3 9.57 15.12 3.99
N LEU A 4 8.57 14.35 3.55
CA LEU A 4 8.04 13.22 4.29
C LEU A 4 8.60 11.94 3.66
N LEU A 5 9.36 11.17 4.43
CA LEU A 5 9.65 9.79 4.05
C LEU A 5 8.60 8.91 4.71
N ALA A 6 7.80 8.21 3.91
CA ALA A 6 6.93 7.17 4.39
C ALA A 6 7.69 5.84 4.28
N ILE A 7 7.99 5.25 5.43
CA ILE A 7 8.45 3.87 5.49
C ILE A 7 7.24 3.07 5.93
N HIS A 8 6.79 2.10 5.14
CA HIS A 8 5.75 1.17 5.56
C HIS A 8 6.40 0.01 6.34
N LEU A 9 6.71 0.21 7.63
CA LEU A 9 7.16 -0.85 8.54
C LEU A 9 5.96 -1.49 9.25
N ALA A 10 5.78 -2.78 9.03
CA ALA A 10 5.20 -3.61 10.09
C ALA A 10 6.28 -3.83 11.17
N LEU A 11 6.35 -2.95 12.18
CA LEU A 11 7.31 -3.06 13.29
C LEU A 11 6.91 -4.18 14.26
N CYS A 12 7.70 -5.26 14.30
CA CYS A 12 7.84 -6.10 15.49
C CYS A 12 8.98 -5.51 16.33
N VAL A 13 8.67 -4.90 17.48
CA VAL A 13 9.67 -4.26 18.34
C VAL A 13 10.49 -5.33 19.09
N GLY A 14 11.73 -5.53 18.65
CA GLY A 14 12.81 -6.16 19.43
C GLY A 14 13.78 -5.08 19.92
N VAL A 15 14.08 -5.07 21.22
CA VAL A 15 14.91 -4.05 21.87
C VAL A 15 16.39 -4.22 21.47
N GLY A 16 16.99 -3.20 20.85
CA GLY A 16 18.44 -2.99 20.93
C GLY A 16 19.14 -2.56 19.65
N ALA A 17 19.25 -1.25 19.41
CA ALA A 17 20.42 -0.58 18.81
C ALA A 17 20.23 0.94 18.94
N ALA A 18 20.66 1.49 20.07
CA ALA A 18 20.54 2.90 20.40
C ALA A 18 21.69 3.70 19.77
N GLN A 19 21.33 4.84 19.14
CA GLN A 19 21.98 6.17 19.24
C GLN A 19 21.75 7.08 18.02
N GLN A 20 20.92 6.69 17.04
CA GLN A 20 20.46 7.63 16.01
C GLN A 20 18.94 7.52 15.69
N LEU A 21 18.19 6.79 16.52
CA LEU A 21 16.81 6.36 16.30
C LEU A 21 15.84 6.84 17.40
N ASP A 22 16.08 7.99 18.03
CA ASP A 22 15.30 8.46 19.20
C ASP A 22 13.89 8.99 18.90
N SER A 23 13.31 8.75 17.71
CA SER A 23 11.98 9.29 17.37
C SER A 23 11.00 8.33 16.70
N PHE A 24 11.18 7.01 16.84
CA PHE A 24 10.13 6.06 16.47
C PHE A 24 9.03 6.06 17.53
N LYS A 25 7.92 6.79 17.28
CA LYS A 25 6.69 6.59 18.05
C LYS A 25 6.09 5.23 17.68
N LYS A 26 5.94 4.36 18.67
CA LYS A 26 5.29 3.05 18.55
C LYS A 26 3.86 3.23 18.03
N ALA A 27 3.46 2.40 17.06
CA ALA A 27 2.09 2.38 16.54
C ALA A 27 1.09 2.13 17.69
N ALA A 28 0.04 2.94 17.75
CA ALA A 28 -1.02 2.79 18.73
C ALA A 28 -1.96 1.63 18.32
N PRO A 29 -2.60 0.93 19.29
CA PRO A 29 -3.54 -0.15 18.98
C PRO A 29 -4.75 0.36 18.19
N ARG A 30 -5.20 -0.42 17.20
CA ARG A 30 -6.37 -0.12 16.36
C ARG A 30 -7.59 0.24 17.21
N SER A 31 -8.19 1.38 16.93
CA SER A 31 -9.30 1.94 17.70
C SER A 31 -10.64 1.53 17.10
N SER A 32 -11.72 1.49 17.90
CA SER A 32 -13.11 1.33 17.43
C SER A 32 -13.63 2.52 16.60
N LEU A 33 -12.75 3.46 16.19
CA LEU A 33 -13.06 4.64 15.38
C LEU A 33 -12.69 4.48 13.90
N ASP A 34 -12.05 3.37 13.54
CA ASP A 34 -11.71 3.03 12.17
C ASP A 34 -12.99 2.89 11.33
N ILE A 35 -12.97 3.42 10.10
CA ILE A 35 -14.14 3.42 9.20
C ILE A 35 -13.86 2.48 8.03
N LEU A 36 -14.54 1.34 8.00
CA LEU A 36 -14.42 0.38 6.92
C LEU A 36 -14.92 1.01 5.61
N ILE A 37 -14.09 0.95 4.56
CA ILE A 37 -14.47 1.29 3.19
C ILE A 37 -14.91 0.02 2.46
N GLU A 38 -14.09 -1.04 2.52
CA GLU A 38 -14.35 -2.33 1.89
C GLU A 38 -13.47 -3.43 2.49
N ASP A 39 -14.04 -4.57 2.83
CA ASP A 39 -13.32 -5.78 3.26
C ASP A 39 -13.40 -6.91 2.22
N PHE A 40 -14.16 -6.71 1.14
CA PHE A 40 -14.40 -7.69 0.10
C PHE A 40 -15.00 -9.00 0.58
N GLU A 41 -15.65 -9.05 1.74
CA GLU A 41 -16.27 -10.29 2.28
C GLU A 41 -17.69 -10.55 1.74
N SER A 42 -18.20 -9.65 0.89
CA SER A 42 -19.47 -9.84 0.19
C SER A 42 -19.33 -10.82 -0.98
N SER A 43 -20.40 -11.57 -1.28
CA SER A 43 -20.42 -12.55 -2.37
C SER A 43 -20.32 -11.96 -3.79
N ARG A 44 -20.26 -10.64 -3.94
CA ARG A 44 -20.16 -9.93 -5.22
C ARG A 44 -19.55 -8.56 -5.00
N PHE A 45 -18.98 -7.95 -6.04
CA PHE A 45 -18.40 -6.61 -5.94
C PHE A 45 -19.42 -5.49 -5.74
N PHE A 46 -20.73 -5.74 -5.92
CA PHE A 46 -21.73 -4.69 -5.69
C PHE A 46 -21.60 -4.14 -4.25
N PRO A 47 -21.45 -2.82 -4.06
CA PRO A 47 -21.86 -1.78 -5.00
C PRO A 47 -20.75 -1.11 -5.81
N TRP A 48 -19.57 -1.72 -5.89
CA TRP A 48 -18.51 -1.26 -6.79
C TRP A 48 -18.95 -1.39 -8.25
N LYS A 49 -18.53 -0.43 -9.05
CA LYS A 49 -18.66 -0.48 -10.50
C LYS A 49 -17.48 -1.25 -11.09
N THR A 50 -17.77 -2.40 -11.67
CA THR A 50 -16.80 -3.18 -12.44
C THR A 50 -16.80 -2.72 -13.89
N GLN A 51 -15.61 -2.62 -14.50
CA GLN A 51 -15.41 -2.41 -15.93
C GLN A 51 -14.37 -3.40 -16.44
N GLY A 52 -14.50 -3.80 -17.70
CA GLY A 52 -13.60 -4.79 -18.30
C GLY A 52 -13.83 -6.20 -17.74
N ARG A 53 -12.83 -7.06 -17.92
CA ARG A 53 -12.91 -8.50 -17.58
C ARG A 53 -11.94 -8.93 -16.48
N ALA A 54 -11.01 -8.06 -16.08
CA ALA A 54 -9.94 -8.41 -15.13
C ALA A 54 -10.45 -8.98 -13.80
N PHE A 55 -11.52 -8.43 -13.24
CA PHE A 55 -11.94 -8.76 -11.88
C PHE A 55 -13.04 -9.83 -11.79
N GLY A 56 -13.76 -10.12 -12.88
CA GLY A 56 -14.98 -10.92 -12.81
C GLY A 56 -16.10 -10.21 -12.04
N THR A 57 -17.00 -10.97 -11.42
CA THR A 57 -18.21 -10.44 -10.73
C THR A 57 -18.13 -10.48 -9.21
N GLU A 58 -17.16 -11.20 -8.65
CA GLU A 58 -17.05 -11.47 -7.21
C GLU A 58 -15.59 -11.50 -6.72
N PRO A 59 -15.34 -11.20 -5.44
CA PRO A 59 -14.05 -11.42 -4.81
C PRO A 59 -13.65 -12.90 -4.84
N VAL A 60 -12.35 -13.18 -4.73
CA VAL A 60 -11.81 -14.54 -4.84
C VAL A 60 -11.23 -15.01 -3.51
N SER A 61 -11.28 -16.32 -3.27
CA SER A 61 -10.60 -16.99 -2.15
C SER A 61 -9.46 -17.89 -2.66
N ASN A 62 -8.58 -18.33 -1.76
CA ASN A 62 -7.56 -19.32 -2.10
C ASN A 62 -8.16 -20.63 -2.65
N GLU A 63 -9.33 -21.04 -2.18
CA GLU A 63 -10.02 -22.26 -2.62
C GLU A 63 -10.46 -22.14 -4.09
N THR A 64 -11.01 -20.99 -4.47
CA THR A 64 -11.45 -20.72 -5.85
C THR A 64 -10.29 -20.58 -6.85
N ARG A 65 -9.06 -20.36 -6.37
CA ARG A 65 -7.88 -20.07 -7.20
C ARG A 65 -7.00 -21.26 -7.56
N GLY A 66 -7.35 -22.49 -7.16
CA GLY A 66 -6.79 -23.73 -7.72
C GLY A 66 -5.25 -23.78 -7.85
N LYS A 67 -4.52 -23.65 -6.72
CA LYS A 67 -3.04 -23.78 -6.53
C LYS A 67 -2.21 -22.49 -6.40
N LYS A 68 -2.80 -21.28 -6.45
CA LYS A 68 -2.09 -20.05 -6.08
C LYS A 68 -2.35 -19.71 -4.60
N ASN A 69 -1.38 -19.99 -3.73
CA ASN A 69 -1.47 -19.63 -2.31
C ASN A 69 -1.21 -18.14 -2.13
N VAL A 70 -2.28 -17.34 -2.13
CA VAL A 70 -2.21 -15.94 -1.73
C VAL A 70 -2.21 -15.88 -0.21
N THR A 71 -1.41 -14.98 0.36
CA THR A 71 -1.24 -14.83 1.81
C THR A 71 -1.33 -13.36 2.21
N GLY A 72 -1.58 -13.07 3.48
CA GLY A 72 -1.57 -11.71 4.02
C GLY A 72 -2.87 -10.92 3.82
N PHE A 73 -3.86 -11.47 3.12
CA PHE A 73 -5.23 -10.95 3.15
C PHE A 73 -5.90 -11.27 4.50
N MET A 74 -6.96 -10.54 4.84
CA MET A 74 -7.81 -10.73 6.01
C MET A 74 -9.14 -11.34 5.58
N GLY A 75 -9.81 -12.03 6.52
CA GLY A 75 -11.07 -12.69 6.21
C GLY A 75 -10.90 -13.90 5.29
N CYS A 76 -11.84 -14.09 4.37
CA CYS A 76 -11.94 -15.27 3.54
C CYS A 76 -11.64 -15.00 2.07
N GLN A 77 -11.66 -13.74 1.64
CA GLN A 77 -11.63 -13.37 0.22
C GLN A 77 -11.01 -12.00 -0.01
N PHE A 78 -10.67 -11.70 -1.26
CA PHE A 78 -10.02 -10.45 -1.66
C PHE A 78 -10.34 -10.10 -3.11
N ALA A 79 -10.20 -8.82 -3.47
CA ALA A 79 -10.33 -8.40 -4.86
C ALA A 79 -9.08 -8.80 -5.66
N SER A 80 -9.28 -9.33 -6.87
CA SER A 80 -8.15 -9.64 -7.74
C SER A 80 -8.47 -9.47 -9.21
N SER A 81 -7.54 -8.86 -9.94
CA SER A 81 -7.65 -8.59 -11.38
C SER A 81 -7.19 -9.74 -12.30
N HIS A 82 -6.85 -10.89 -11.74
CA HIS A 82 -6.36 -12.03 -12.51
C HIS A 82 -7.47 -13.06 -12.80
N HIS A 83 -8.73 -12.63 -12.86
CA HIS A 83 -9.86 -13.53 -13.14
C HIS A 83 -9.70 -14.20 -14.52
N ASP A 84 -9.42 -13.39 -15.54
CA ASP A 84 -9.21 -13.83 -16.94
C ASP A 84 -7.72 -14.04 -17.28
N GLY A 85 -6.88 -14.26 -16.27
CA GLY A 85 -5.42 -14.33 -16.42
C GLY A 85 -4.78 -12.98 -16.79
N ASP A 86 -3.55 -13.03 -17.31
CA ASP A 86 -2.71 -11.84 -17.59
C ASP A 86 -3.19 -10.95 -18.75
N ALA A 87 -4.27 -11.35 -19.44
CA ALA A 87 -4.87 -10.59 -20.54
C ALA A 87 -6.15 -9.85 -20.12
N GLY A 88 -6.60 -10.02 -18.87
CA GLY A 88 -7.77 -9.35 -18.35
C GLY A 88 -7.47 -7.89 -18.01
N GLU A 89 -8.04 -6.96 -18.76
CA GLU A 89 -8.03 -5.54 -18.39
C GLU A 89 -9.36 -5.12 -17.75
N GLY A 90 -9.32 -4.16 -16.83
CA GLY A 90 -10.51 -3.67 -16.16
C GLY A 90 -10.24 -2.79 -14.95
N SER A 91 -11.33 -2.41 -14.29
CA SER A 91 -11.27 -1.69 -13.02
C SER A 91 -12.43 -2.04 -12.10
N LEU A 92 -12.20 -1.91 -10.79
CA LEU A 92 -13.23 -1.79 -9.77
C LEU A 92 -13.22 -0.37 -9.24
N THR A 93 -14.38 0.30 -9.22
CA THR A 93 -14.52 1.64 -8.63
C THR A 93 -15.54 1.62 -7.51
N SER A 94 -15.15 2.06 -6.30
CA SER A 94 -16.02 2.09 -5.13
C SER A 94 -17.15 3.11 -5.28
N ARG A 95 -18.12 3.08 -4.36
CA ARG A 95 -18.97 4.26 -4.12
C ARG A 95 -18.13 5.42 -3.61
N SER A 96 -18.65 6.63 -3.78
CA SER A 96 -18.07 7.82 -3.16
C SER A 96 -18.19 7.77 -1.64
N PHE A 97 -17.15 8.23 -0.96
CA PHE A 97 -17.11 8.37 0.49
C PHE A 97 -16.44 9.69 0.87
N THR A 98 -16.73 10.18 2.07
CA THR A 98 -16.04 11.35 2.64
C THR A 98 -14.79 10.88 3.38
N VAL A 99 -13.66 11.55 3.13
CA VAL A 99 -12.44 11.37 3.92
C VAL A 99 -12.66 11.98 5.30
N GLN A 100 -12.64 11.15 6.33
CA GLN A 100 -12.94 11.50 7.71
C GLN A 100 -11.75 11.29 8.65
N ARG A 101 -10.80 10.42 8.27
CA ARG A 101 -9.60 10.11 9.07
C ARG A 101 -8.32 10.56 8.38
N ASP A 102 -7.23 10.62 9.15
CA ASP A 102 -5.92 11.07 8.65
C ASP A 102 -5.26 10.09 7.69
N TYR A 103 -5.62 8.80 7.78
CA TYR A 103 -5.03 7.74 6.98
C TYR A 103 -6.09 6.91 6.28
N ILE A 104 -5.76 6.46 5.07
CA ILE A 104 -6.42 5.33 4.42
C ILE A 104 -5.42 4.19 4.37
N GLN A 105 -5.78 3.06 4.96
CA GLN A 105 -4.97 1.87 5.14
C GLN A 105 -5.59 0.71 4.38
N PHE A 106 -4.77 -0.14 3.79
CA PHE A 106 -5.23 -1.23 2.95
C PHE A 106 -4.17 -2.32 2.79
N LEU A 107 -4.62 -3.51 2.41
CA LEU A 107 -3.77 -4.60 1.98
C LEU A 107 -3.66 -4.58 0.45
N ILE A 108 -2.44 -4.64 -0.08
CA ILE A 108 -2.20 -4.68 -1.52
C ILE A 108 -1.07 -5.64 -1.86
N GLY A 109 -1.20 -6.34 -2.99
CA GLY A 109 -0.23 -7.28 -3.54
C GLY A 109 -0.31 -7.32 -5.08
N GLY A 110 0.54 -8.16 -5.70
CA GLY A 110 0.63 -8.28 -7.15
C GLY A 110 1.71 -7.41 -7.79
N GLY A 111 1.51 -7.07 -9.06
CA GLY A 111 2.43 -6.34 -9.93
C GLY A 111 2.81 -4.95 -9.44
N ASN A 112 4.00 -4.51 -9.86
CA ASN A 112 4.61 -3.24 -9.47
C ASN A 112 4.57 -2.22 -10.64
N GLN A 113 3.38 -1.92 -11.19
CA GLN A 113 3.22 -1.04 -12.35
C GLN A 113 2.24 0.10 -12.06
N ARG A 114 2.75 1.24 -11.57
CA ARG A 114 1.93 2.43 -11.29
C ARG A 114 1.21 2.89 -12.56
N GLY A 115 -0.07 3.27 -12.40
CA GLY A 115 -0.94 3.66 -13.52
C GLY A 115 -1.39 2.50 -14.41
N LYS A 116 -0.93 1.26 -14.16
CA LYS A 116 -1.39 0.07 -14.90
C LYS A 116 -2.03 -0.98 -14.00
N THR A 117 -1.31 -1.44 -12.97
CA THR A 117 -1.77 -2.45 -11.99
C THR A 117 -1.68 -1.84 -10.60
N CYS A 118 -2.67 -1.04 -10.23
CA CYS A 118 -2.57 -0.16 -9.07
C CYS A 118 -3.92 0.06 -8.38
N MET A 119 -3.86 0.50 -7.13
CA MET A 119 -5.00 1.11 -6.45
C MET A 119 -4.78 2.61 -6.35
N ASN A 120 -5.80 3.39 -6.66
CA ASN A 120 -5.79 4.85 -6.65
C ASN A 120 -6.85 5.38 -5.68
N LEU A 121 -6.50 6.43 -4.95
CA LEU A 121 -7.48 7.34 -4.34
C LEU A 121 -7.80 8.41 -5.38
N MET A 122 -9.07 8.53 -5.74
CA MET A 122 -9.52 9.47 -6.75
C MET A 122 -10.31 10.60 -6.10
N ILE A 123 -10.02 11.84 -6.50
CA ILE A 123 -10.87 12.98 -6.21
C ILE A 123 -11.04 13.82 -7.48
N ASP A 124 -12.27 14.28 -7.76
CA ASP A 124 -12.64 15.01 -8.97
C ASP A 124 -12.20 14.29 -10.26
N GLY A 125 -12.29 12.96 -10.26
CA GLY A 125 -11.89 12.11 -11.39
C GLY A 125 -10.38 11.97 -11.62
N ARG A 126 -9.54 12.48 -10.70
CA ARG A 126 -8.08 12.41 -10.81
C ARG A 126 -7.46 11.58 -9.68
N PRO A 127 -6.42 10.77 -9.96
CA PRO A 127 -5.69 10.09 -8.90
C PRO A 127 -4.91 11.13 -8.08
N VAL A 128 -5.16 11.16 -6.78
CA VAL A 128 -4.44 12.00 -5.80
C VAL A 128 -3.50 11.18 -4.92
N ARG A 129 -3.68 9.85 -4.89
CA ARG A 129 -2.75 8.85 -4.35
C ARG A 129 -2.78 7.62 -5.23
N SER A 130 -1.68 6.87 -5.24
CA SER A 130 -1.57 5.59 -5.94
C SER A 130 -0.72 4.62 -5.12
N ALA A 131 -1.01 3.33 -5.22
CA ALA A 131 -0.24 2.24 -4.60
C ALA A 131 -0.22 1.03 -5.53
N VAL A 132 0.83 0.24 -5.40
CA VAL A 132 1.10 -0.95 -6.23
C VAL A 132 1.61 -2.09 -5.33
N GLY A 133 1.45 -3.33 -5.79
CA GLY A 133 2.02 -4.48 -5.10
C GLY A 133 3.55 -4.53 -5.22
N MET A 134 4.19 -5.46 -4.52
CA MET A 134 5.66 -5.61 -4.47
C MET A 134 6.28 -6.18 -5.76
N GLY A 135 5.48 -6.49 -6.77
CA GLY A 135 5.89 -7.30 -7.91
C GLY A 135 6.01 -8.79 -7.56
N ASP A 136 5.36 -9.20 -6.47
CA ASP A 136 5.28 -10.59 -6.05
C ASP A 136 3.91 -11.20 -6.38
N SER A 137 3.86 -12.53 -6.45
CA SER A 137 2.71 -13.22 -7.01
C SER A 137 1.64 -13.63 -5.99
N GLY A 138 1.74 -13.26 -4.71
CA GLY A 138 0.89 -13.89 -3.70
C GLY A 138 1.03 -13.42 -2.26
N LYS A 139 1.56 -12.24 -1.98
CA LYS A 139 1.51 -11.68 -0.63
C LYS A 139 0.90 -10.29 -0.65
N LEU A 140 -0.23 -10.13 0.04
CA LEU A 140 -0.75 -8.81 0.37
C LEU A 140 -0.02 -8.28 1.60
N THR A 141 0.37 -7.02 1.53
CA THR A 141 1.04 -6.31 2.62
C THR A 141 0.30 -5.03 2.95
N TRP A 142 0.30 -4.68 4.23
CA TRP A 142 -0.27 -3.42 4.68
C TRP A 142 0.46 -2.23 4.07
N MET A 143 -0.31 -1.32 3.51
CA MET A 143 0.12 -0.01 3.07
C MET A 143 -0.86 1.04 3.61
N GLN A 144 -0.41 2.30 3.59
CA GLN A 144 -1.24 3.43 3.98
C GLN A 144 -0.92 4.68 3.17
N TRP A 145 -1.92 5.54 3.01
CA TRP A 145 -1.77 6.91 2.55
C TRP A 145 -2.08 7.86 3.69
N ASN A 146 -1.22 8.87 3.90
CA ASN A 146 -1.62 10.08 4.63
C ASN A 146 -2.54 10.88 3.73
N VAL A 147 -3.75 11.15 4.21
CA VAL A 147 -4.83 11.88 3.54
C VAL A 147 -5.40 12.99 4.44
N SER A 148 -4.68 13.36 5.50
CA SER A 148 -5.10 14.41 6.45
C SER A 148 -5.46 15.72 5.75
N GLU A 149 -4.77 16.08 4.68
CA GLU A 149 -5.05 17.28 3.88
C GLU A 149 -6.29 17.15 2.98
N LEU A 150 -6.82 15.93 2.83
CA LEU A 150 -8.02 15.63 2.04
C LEU A 150 -9.27 15.47 2.92
N LYS A 151 -9.18 15.65 4.24
CA LYS A 151 -10.33 15.56 5.16
C LYS A 151 -11.49 16.45 4.69
N GLY A 152 -12.70 15.91 4.76
CA GLY A 152 -13.93 16.55 4.30
C GLY A 152 -14.18 16.46 2.79
N ARG A 153 -13.19 16.04 1.98
CA ARG A 153 -13.37 15.85 0.55
C ARG A 153 -14.07 14.53 0.24
N THR A 154 -14.82 14.52 -0.86
CA THR A 154 -15.42 13.30 -1.41
C THR A 154 -14.42 12.59 -2.31
N ALA A 155 -14.19 11.31 -2.06
CA ALA A 155 -13.26 10.48 -2.80
C ALA A 155 -13.89 9.16 -3.25
N THR A 156 -13.24 8.47 -4.18
CA THR A 156 -13.52 7.06 -4.55
C THR A 156 -12.22 6.27 -4.58
N ILE A 157 -12.27 4.97 -4.29
CA ILE A 157 -11.17 4.05 -4.59
C ILE A 157 -11.35 3.51 -6.01
N GLN A 158 -10.27 3.47 -6.77
CA GLN A 158 -10.19 2.74 -8.04
C GLN A 158 -9.11 1.67 -7.95
N ILE A 159 -9.44 0.42 -8.21
CA ILE A 159 -8.48 -0.66 -8.44
C ILE A 159 -8.42 -0.86 -9.95
N LEU A 160 -7.25 -0.69 -10.53
CA LEU A 160 -7.02 -0.65 -11.97
C LEU A 160 -6.07 -1.77 -12.39
N ASP A 161 -6.44 -2.47 -13.45
CA ASP A 161 -5.54 -3.35 -14.21
C ASP A 161 -5.69 -3.09 -15.70
N THR A 162 -4.63 -2.60 -16.33
CA THR A 162 -4.53 -2.39 -17.79
C THR A 162 -3.22 -2.96 -18.34
N ALA A 163 -2.56 -3.83 -17.57
CA ALA A 163 -1.33 -4.46 -18.00
C ALA A 163 -1.66 -5.75 -18.76
N THR A 164 -1.04 -5.92 -19.93
CA THR A 164 -1.19 -7.13 -20.77
C THR A 164 0.02 -8.06 -20.72
N ASN A 165 0.93 -7.85 -19.76
CA ASN A 165 2.14 -8.64 -19.60
C ASN A 165 1.97 -9.66 -18.47
N ALA A 166 2.80 -10.71 -18.45
CA ALA A 166 2.71 -11.85 -17.52
C ALA A 166 2.86 -11.51 -16.01
N TRP A 167 3.09 -10.25 -15.67
CA TRP A 167 3.20 -9.74 -14.29
C TRP A 167 2.14 -8.68 -13.98
N GLY A 168 1.20 -8.48 -14.90
CA GLY A 168 0.14 -7.50 -14.83
C GLY A 168 -1.04 -8.01 -14.03
N PHE A 169 -0.98 -7.91 -12.70
CA PHE A 169 -2.17 -8.03 -11.88
C PHE A 169 -2.08 -7.25 -10.58
N VAL A 170 -3.21 -6.99 -9.95
CA VAL A 170 -3.33 -6.36 -8.64
C VAL A 170 -4.27 -7.17 -7.75
N GLN A 171 -3.92 -7.24 -6.47
CA GLN A 171 -4.73 -7.83 -5.41
C GLN A 171 -4.90 -6.79 -4.32
N VAL A 172 -6.13 -6.62 -3.84
CA VAL A 172 -6.45 -5.63 -2.80
C VAL A 172 -7.40 -6.24 -1.80
N ASP A 173 -7.20 -5.89 -0.54
CA ASP A 173 -8.07 -6.28 0.56
C ASP A 173 -8.13 -5.21 1.67
N HIS A 174 -9.16 -5.30 2.51
CA HIS A 174 -9.32 -4.62 3.80
C HIS A 174 -8.92 -3.13 3.82
N ILE A 175 -9.71 -2.31 3.14
CA ILE A 175 -9.55 -0.86 3.01
C ILE A 175 -10.29 -0.16 4.14
N VAL A 176 -9.58 0.65 4.93
CA VAL A 176 -10.10 1.30 6.12
C VAL A 176 -9.55 2.72 6.27
N GLN A 177 -10.36 3.64 6.78
CA GLN A 177 -9.87 4.93 7.26
C GLN A 177 -9.49 4.83 8.74
N SER A 178 -8.32 5.34 9.13
CA SER A 178 -7.86 5.36 10.52
C SER A 178 -7.19 6.68 10.87
N ASP A 179 -7.31 7.15 12.12
CA ASP A 179 -6.51 8.27 12.64
C ASP A 179 -5.16 7.80 13.20
N LEU A 180 -4.88 6.49 13.15
CA LEU A 180 -3.62 5.89 13.62
C LEU A 180 -2.74 5.50 12.45
N SER A 181 -1.50 6.02 12.42
CA SER A 181 -0.48 5.57 11.47
C SER A 181 0.06 4.18 11.83
N PHE A 182 0.34 3.33 10.83
CA PHE A 182 1.14 2.10 11.03
C PHE A 182 2.60 2.39 11.39
N ASP A 183 3.09 3.58 11.06
CA ASP A 183 4.52 3.86 11.02
C ASP A 183 4.97 5.16 11.68
N ALA A 184 6.25 5.11 12.09
CA ALA A 184 7.06 6.25 12.47
C ALA A 184 7.40 7.08 11.22
N VAL A 185 6.69 8.19 11.07
CA VAL A 185 7.04 9.21 10.09
C VAL A 185 8.32 9.90 10.53
N ILE A 186 9.38 9.82 9.71
CA ILE A 186 10.61 10.57 9.92
C ILE A 186 10.57 11.80 9.02
N MET A 187 10.51 12.99 9.64
CA MET A 187 10.70 14.24 8.91
C MET A 187 12.18 14.46 8.65
N LEU A 188 12.55 14.55 7.37
CA LEU A 188 13.93 14.73 6.95
C LEU A 188 14.22 16.22 6.75
N ASN A 189 15.16 16.74 7.52
CA ASN A 189 15.67 18.11 7.41
C ASN A 189 17.14 18.19 6.98
N LYS A 190 17.73 17.05 6.60
CA LYS A 190 19.10 16.93 6.12
C LYS A 190 19.09 16.57 4.65
N ARG A 191 20.17 16.95 3.95
CA ARG A 191 20.35 16.65 2.53
C ARG A 191 20.48 15.15 2.25
N TYR A 192 21.03 14.38 3.18
CA TYR A 192 21.27 12.96 2.99
C TYR A 192 20.49 12.14 4.02
N LEU A 193 19.95 11.02 3.55
CA LEU A 193 19.40 9.97 4.37
C LEU A 193 20.28 8.73 4.23
N ASN A 194 20.77 8.21 5.35
CA ASN A 194 21.47 6.93 5.39
C ASN A 194 20.50 5.85 5.90
N LEU A 195 20.31 4.82 5.09
CA LEU A 195 19.43 3.69 5.38
C LEU A 195 20.28 2.45 5.70
N PRO A 196 20.11 1.83 6.88
CA PRO A 196 20.86 0.65 7.25
C PRO A 196 20.37 -0.56 6.43
N VAL A 197 21.28 -1.27 5.77
CA VAL A 197 20.97 -2.43 4.91
C VAL A 197 21.54 -3.70 5.51
N LYS A 198 20.73 -4.76 5.51
CA LYS A 198 21.13 -6.12 5.87
C LYS A 198 20.89 -7.06 4.69
N THR A 199 21.95 -7.62 4.14
CA THR A 199 21.87 -8.46 2.93
C THR A 199 21.04 -9.71 3.21
N GLY A 200 20.04 -9.96 2.37
CA GLY A 200 19.12 -11.09 2.51
C GLY A 200 17.98 -10.88 3.52
N ALA A 201 17.87 -9.69 4.14
CA ALA A 201 16.69 -9.36 4.93
C ALA A 201 15.44 -9.23 4.03
N PRO A 202 14.23 -9.41 4.58
CA PRO A 202 13.00 -9.22 3.82
C PRO A 202 12.95 -7.84 3.17
N LYS A 203 12.73 -7.81 1.85
CA LYS A 203 12.61 -6.54 1.12
C LYS A 203 11.42 -5.73 1.64
N LYS A 204 11.68 -4.45 1.89
CA LYS A 204 10.69 -3.43 2.24
C LYS A 204 10.62 -2.42 1.11
N ARG A 205 9.43 -1.90 0.88
CA ARG A 205 9.21 -0.78 -0.05
C ARG A 205 9.47 0.52 0.69
N MET A 206 10.29 1.37 0.10
CA MET A 206 10.56 2.73 0.55
C MET A 206 9.93 3.70 -0.43
N GLU A 207 9.12 4.63 0.07
CA GLU A 207 8.53 5.71 -0.72
C GLU A 207 8.95 7.06 -0.13
N LEU A 208 9.66 7.86 -0.93
CA LEU A 208 9.84 9.26 -0.65
C LEU A 208 8.65 10.02 -1.22
N VAL A 209 7.95 10.75 -0.36
CA VAL A 209 6.70 11.44 -0.71
C VAL A 209 6.86 12.94 -0.50
N VAL A 210 6.60 13.70 -1.57
CA VAL A 210 6.60 15.17 -1.55
C VAL A 210 5.23 15.63 -2.03
N ASP A 211 4.57 16.45 -1.21
CA ASP A 211 3.21 16.95 -1.46
C ASP A 211 2.19 15.84 -1.80
N GLY A 212 2.35 14.68 -1.15
CA GLY A 212 1.47 13.51 -1.35
C GLY A 212 1.78 12.68 -2.60
N LEU A 213 2.78 13.07 -3.39
CA LEU A 213 3.24 12.34 -4.56
C LEU A 213 4.52 11.56 -4.26
N VAL A 214 4.55 10.30 -4.69
CA VAL A 214 5.76 9.47 -4.59
C VAL A 214 6.76 9.97 -5.63
N VAL A 215 7.86 10.55 -5.14
CA VAL A 215 8.95 11.12 -5.96
C VAL A 215 10.15 10.18 -6.08
N HIS A 216 10.28 9.24 -5.14
CA HIS A 216 11.25 8.15 -5.23
C HIS A 216 10.66 6.87 -4.64
N GLU A 217 10.91 5.75 -5.28
CA GLU A 217 10.42 4.44 -4.85
C GLU A 217 11.50 3.38 -5.11
N PHE A 218 11.81 2.58 -4.10
CA PHE A 218 12.74 1.47 -4.24
C PHE A 218 12.48 0.38 -3.21
N LEU A 219 13.00 -0.81 -3.49
CA LEU A 219 13.03 -1.91 -2.54
C LEU A 219 14.37 -1.93 -1.81
N ILE A 220 14.34 -2.15 -0.50
CA ILE A 220 15.53 -2.22 0.34
C ILE A 220 15.43 -3.42 1.29
N GLU A 221 16.54 -4.08 1.54
CA GLU A 221 16.67 -5.09 2.59
C GLU A 221 17.03 -4.38 3.90
N LEU A 222 16.05 -3.66 4.49
CA LEU A 222 16.26 -2.78 5.63
C LEU A 222 16.70 -3.57 6.87
N ALA A 223 17.76 -3.13 7.55
CA ALA A 223 18.14 -3.68 8.84
C ALA A 223 17.26 -3.07 9.96
N GLU A 224 16.33 -3.85 10.52
CA GLU A 224 15.39 -3.36 11.54
C GLU A 224 15.93 -3.49 12.98
N THR A 225 16.54 -4.63 13.30
CA THR A 225 17.02 -4.95 14.66
C THR A 225 18.43 -5.52 14.69
N GLU A 226 19.07 -5.63 13.53
CA GLU A 226 20.39 -6.23 13.38
C GLU A 226 21.43 -5.16 13.03
N THR A 227 22.70 -5.44 13.33
CA THR A 227 23.81 -4.61 12.84
C THR A 227 23.80 -4.61 11.31
N PRO A 228 23.74 -3.44 10.67
CA PRO A 228 23.73 -3.36 9.21
C PRO A 228 25.06 -3.83 8.63
N ASP A 229 25.00 -4.43 7.45
CA ASP A 229 26.20 -4.79 6.68
C ASP A 229 26.80 -3.52 6.02
N PHE A 230 25.94 -2.59 5.59
CA PHE A 230 26.33 -1.28 5.04
C PHE A 230 25.17 -0.27 5.14
N TYR A 231 25.44 0.99 4.78
CA TYR A 231 24.42 2.02 4.67
C TYR A 231 24.24 2.45 3.22
N ALA A 232 23.01 2.40 2.72
CA ALA A 232 22.64 3.03 1.46
C ALA A 232 22.36 4.51 1.69
N PHE A 233 22.86 5.39 0.82
CA PHE A 233 22.61 6.82 0.91
C PHE A 233 21.57 7.26 -0.13
N LEU A 234 20.70 8.18 0.27
CA LEU A 234 19.76 8.88 -0.61
C LEU A 234 20.05 10.38 -0.54
N ASP A 235 20.42 11.00 -1.66
CA ASP A 235 20.56 12.46 -1.78
C ASP A 235 19.18 13.08 -2.03
N LEU A 236 18.77 13.94 -1.11
CA LEU A 236 17.48 14.63 -1.12
C LEU A 236 17.60 16.04 -1.71
N SER A 237 18.68 16.39 -2.40
CA SER A 237 18.81 17.73 -3.02
C SER A 237 17.92 17.94 -4.26
N GLU A 238 17.49 16.86 -4.93
CA GLU A 238 16.74 16.92 -6.19
C GLU A 238 15.21 16.76 -6.03
N VAL A 239 14.74 16.75 -4.79
CA VAL A 239 13.32 16.48 -4.43
C VAL A 239 12.67 17.62 -3.68
#